data_AF-A0A521ZFN9-F1
#
_entry.id   AF-A0A521ZFN9-F1
#
_cell.length_a   1.000
_cell.length_b   1.000
_cell.length_c   1.000
_cell.angle_alpha   90.00
_cell.angle_beta   90.00
_cell.angle_gamma   90.00
#
_symmetry.space_group_name_H-M   'P 1'
#
loop_
_entity.id
_entity.type
_entity.pdbx_description
1 polymer ?
#
loop_
_entity_poly.entity_id
_entity_poly.type
_entity_poly.pdbx_seq_one_letter_code
_entity_poly.pdbx_strand_id
1 'polypeptide(L)'
;MSNTISQFFAALNREEAKFTPRFANDRLGIDLRCALNELNWVHYHVTRSEELTHNEMEGYYVLQVGITRFIYNSFTSLPSFDVPVVLFPRDPGMARTVMETVSALGMIQHGRRVAQRALMGTGAIEVDEQGVFR
;
A
#
# COMPACT_ATOMS: atom_id res chain seq x y z
N MET A 1 24.43 -8.67 6.99
CA MET A 1 23.24 -8.78 6.11
C MET A 1 23.72 -9.26 4.75
N SER A 2 23.01 -10.19 4.09
CA SER A 2 23.27 -10.49 2.68
C SER A 2 23.14 -9.19 1.88
N ASN A 3 24.16 -8.85 1.07
CA ASN A 3 24.18 -7.63 0.25
C ASN A 3 22.90 -7.50 -0.58
N THR A 4 22.40 -8.62 -1.09
CA THR A 4 21.17 -8.73 -1.88
C THR A 4 19.92 -8.27 -1.13
N ILE A 5 19.74 -8.72 0.12
CA ILE A 5 18.56 -8.36 0.91
C ILE A 5 18.57 -6.86 1.26
N SER A 6 19.74 -6.31 1.60
CA SER A 6 19.87 -4.88 1.85
C SER A 6 19.56 -4.04 0.60
N GLN A 7 19.99 -4.48 -0.58
CA GLN A 7 19.64 -3.84 -1.85
C GLN A 7 18.14 -3.92 -2.15
N PHE A 8 17.50 -5.04 -1.85
CA PHE A 8 16.05 -5.20 -2.01
C PHE A 8 15.27 -4.21 -1.13
N PHE A 9 15.62 -4.10 0.15
CA PHE A 9 15.01 -3.08 1.02
C PHE A 9 15.24 -1.65 0.51
N ALA A 10 16.43 -1.35 0.00
CA ALA A 10 16.73 -0.05 -0.58
C ALA A 10 15.89 0.22 -1.85
N ALA A 11 15.66 -0.79 -2.69
CA ALA A 11 14.76 -0.68 -3.85
C ALA A 11 13.32 -0.38 -3.40
N LEU A 12 12.80 -1.14 -2.43
CA LEU A 12 11.46 -0.91 -1.87
C LEU A 12 11.30 0.49 -1.25
N ASN A 13 12.31 0.98 -0.54
CA ASN A 13 12.33 2.35 0.01
C ASN A 13 12.25 3.41 -1.11
N ARG A 14 12.98 3.21 -2.21
CA ARG A 14 12.96 4.14 -3.35
C ARG A 14 11.61 4.16 -4.06
N GLU A 15 10.98 3.00 -4.24
CA GLU A 15 9.64 2.92 -4.81
C GLU A 15 8.61 3.62 -3.92
N GLU A 16 8.69 3.41 -2.60
CA GLU A 16 7.79 4.06 -1.66
C GLU A 16 7.95 5.58 -1.62
N ALA A 17 9.18 6.09 -1.71
CA ALA A 17 9.47 7.53 -1.69
C ALA A 17 8.82 8.29 -2.86
N LYS A 18 8.48 7.62 -3.97
CA LYS A 18 7.77 8.25 -5.10
C LYS A 18 6.38 8.76 -4.71
N PHE A 19 5.78 8.21 -3.65
CA PHE A 19 4.45 8.62 -3.19
C PHE A 19 4.49 9.77 -2.19
N THR A 20 5.65 10.13 -1.62
CA THR A 20 5.77 11.21 -0.63
C THR A 20 5.15 12.54 -1.06
N PRO A 21 5.37 13.03 -2.31
CA PRO A 21 4.76 14.29 -2.74
C PRO A 21 3.24 14.25 -2.73
N ARG A 22 2.63 13.08 -3.04
CA ARG A 22 1.18 12.92 -3.02
C ARG A 22 0.62 13.17 -1.62
N PHE A 23 1.20 12.52 -0.62
CA PHE A 23 0.76 12.67 0.78
C PHE A 23 0.97 14.08 1.30
N ALA A 24 2.10 14.71 0.98
CA ALA A 24 2.38 16.10 1.39
C ALA A 24 1.38 17.12 0.79
N ASN A 25 0.80 16.79 -0.37
CA ASN A 25 -0.16 17.67 -1.05
C ASN A 25 -1.63 17.42 -0.64
N ASP A 26 -1.94 16.34 0.07
CA ASP A 26 -3.30 16.02 0.55
C ASP A 26 -3.68 16.80 1.82
N ARG A 27 -3.58 18.13 1.77
CA ARG A 27 -3.82 18.99 2.94
C ARG A 27 -5.26 18.96 3.46
N LEU A 28 -6.19 18.53 2.63
CA LEU A 28 -7.62 18.42 2.96
C LEU A 28 -8.01 17.00 3.40
N GLY A 29 -7.10 16.02 3.34
CA GLY A 29 -7.39 14.63 3.68
C GLY A 29 -8.37 13.96 2.70
N ILE A 30 -8.42 14.44 1.45
CA ILE A 30 -9.31 13.93 0.41
C ILE A 30 -8.90 12.52 0.01
N ASP A 31 -7.61 12.30 -0.26
CA ASP A 31 -7.11 10.98 -0.64
C ASP A 31 -7.25 10.01 0.54
N LEU A 32 -6.91 10.45 1.76
CA LEU A 32 -7.09 9.63 2.97
C LEU A 32 -8.56 9.23 3.16
N ARG A 33 -9.48 10.19 3.04
CA ARG A 33 -10.92 9.93 3.17
C ARG A 33 -11.40 8.97 2.10
N CYS A 34 -10.93 9.12 0.87
CA CYS A 34 -11.25 8.25 -0.26
C CYS A 34 -10.76 6.82 0.01
N ALA A 35 -9.51 6.67 0.45
CA ALA A 35 -8.90 5.37 0.72
C ALA A 35 -9.68 4.58 1.80
N LEU A 36 -10.11 5.27 2.87
CA LEU A 36 -10.94 4.69 3.92
C LEU A 36 -12.34 4.31 3.43
N ASN A 37 -12.96 5.13 2.57
CA ASN A 37 -14.25 4.82 1.97
C ASN A 37 -14.19 3.56 1.09
N GLU A 38 -13.19 3.49 0.21
CA GLU A 38 -13.04 2.34 -0.68
C GLU A 38 -12.67 1.07 0.10
N LEU A 39 -11.84 1.16 1.15
CA LEU A 39 -11.59 -0.01 2.01
C LEU A 39 -12.89 -0.50 2.67
N ASN A 40 -13.70 0.40 3.22
CA ASN A 40 -14.98 0.02 3.83
C ASN A 40 -15.90 -0.63 2.81
N TRP A 41 -15.94 -0.11 1.58
CA TRP A 41 -16.73 -0.68 0.49
C TRP A 41 -16.24 -2.07 0.08
N VAL A 42 -14.92 -2.25 -0.11
CA VAL A 42 -14.31 -3.55 -0.43
C VAL A 42 -14.54 -4.54 0.71
N HIS A 43 -14.34 -4.12 1.96
CA HIS A 43 -14.57 -4.97 3.13
C HIS A 43 -16.03 -5.44 3.22
N TYR A 44 -16.99 -4.53 2.98
CA TYR A 44 -18.40 -4.88 2.91
C TYR A 44 -18.67 -5.93 1.83
N HIS A 45 -18.11 -5.75 0.62
CA HIS A 45 -18.26 -6.71 -0.47
C HIS A 45 -17.70 -8.08 -0.08
N VAL A 46 -16.44 -8.12 0.37
CA VAL A 46 -15.73 -9.34 0.80
C VAL A 46 -16.49 -10.09 1.90
N THR A 47 -17.03 -9.39 2.89
CA THR A 47 -17.75 -10.03 4.01
C THR A 47 -19.16 -10.50 3.66
N ARG A 48 -19.72 -10.05 2.54
CA ARG A 48 -21.06 -10.43 2.07
C ARG A 48 -21.04 -11.43 0.91
N SER A 49 -19.90 -11.63 0.26
CA SER A 49 -19.73 -12.63 -0.78
C SER A 49 -19.70 -14.04 -0.18
N GLU A 50 -20.55 -14.93 -0.70
CA GLU A 50 -20.62 -16.34 -0.25
C GLU A 50 -19.42 -17.16 -0.73
N GLU A 51 -18.86 -16.81 -1.90
CA GLU A 51 -17.66 -17.45 -2.45
C GLU A 51 -16.70 -16.36 -2.97
N LEU A 52 -15.56 -16.20 -2.30
CA LEU A 52 -14.46 -15.38 -2.80
C LEU A 52 -13.47 -16.26 -3.54
N THR A 53 -13.08 -15.82 -4.72
CA THR A 53 -11.97 -16.43 -5.45
C THR A 53 -10.64 -16.17 -4.72
N HIS A 54 -9.65 -17.01 -5.00
CA HIS A 54 -8.30 -16.82 -4.44
C HIS A 54 -7.72 -15.43 -4.77
N ASN A 55 -7.88 -14.99 -6.01
CA ASN A 55 -7.40 -13.68 -6.46
C ASN A 55 -8.07 -12.53 -5.71
N GLU A 56 -9.36 -12.64 -5.39
CA GLU A 56 -10.07 -11.62 -4.59
C GLU A 56 -9.56 -11.58 -3.15
N MET A 57 -9.28 -12.74 -2.55
CA MET A 57 -8.70 -12.81 -1.21
C MET A 57 -7.29 -12.20 -1.18
N GLU A 58 -6.46 -12.51 -2.18
CA GLU A 58 -5.12 -11.93 -2.31
C GLU A 58 -5.18 -10.40 -2.53
N GLY A 59 -6.05 -9.95 -3.44
CA GLY A 59 -6.28 -8.53 -3.68
C GLY A 59 -6.72 -7.81 -2.41
N TYR A 60 -7.65 -8.39 -1.66
CA TYR A 60 -8.11 -7.83 -0.38
C TYR A 60 -6.97 -7.77 0.65
N TYR A 61 -6.15 -8.81 0.77
CA TYR A 61 -4.95 -8.79 1.61
C TYR A 61 -4.01 -7.64 1.24
N VAL A 62 -3.71 -7.46 -0.05
CA VAL A 62 -2.84 -6.37 -0.53
C VAL A 62 -3.41 -5.02 -0.12
N LEU A 63 -4.72 -4.81 -0.26
CA LEU A 63 -5.39 -3.58 0.14
C LEU A 63 -5.32 -3.33 1.65
N GLN A 64 -5.54 -4.36 2.49
CA GLN A 64 -5.44 -4.23 3.95
C GLN A 64 -4.03 -3.84 4.41
N VAL A 65 -3.01 -4.40 3.77
CA VAL A 65 -1.62 -4.04 4.07
C VAL A 65 -1.31 -2.63 3.57
N GLY A 66 -1.74 -2.32 2.35
CA GLY A 66 -1.50 -1.04 1.69
C GLY A 66 -2.14 0.14 2.41
N ILE A 67 -3.39 -0.01 2.87
CA ILE A 67 -4.11 1.07 3.54
C ILE A 67 -3.46 1.45 4.87
N THR A 68 -2.95 0.46 5.61
CA THR A 68 -2.23 0.71 6.87
C THR A 68 -1.01 1.59 6.62
N ARG A 69 -0.27 1.32 5.54
CA ARG A 69 0.89 2.13 5.16
C ARG A 69 0.49 3.49 4.58
N PHE A 70 -0.59 3.55 3.82
CA PHE A 70 -1.17 4.79 3.32
C PHE A 70 -1.50 5.75 4.46
N ILE A 71 -2.20 5.26 5.49
CA ILE A 71 -2.55 6.02 6.70
C ILE A 71 -1.28 6.53 7.39
N TYR A 72 -0.31 5.64 7.61
CA TYR A 72 0.96 6.02 8.22
C TYR A 72 1.68 7.13 7.43
N ASN A 73 1.75 7.01 6.10
CA ASN A 73 2.40 8.01 5.25
C ASN A 73 1.64 9.34 5.23
N SER A 74 0.31 9.30 5.30
CA SER A 74 -0.53 10.51 5.35
C SER A 74 -0.22 11.33 6.60
N PHE A 75 -0.21 10.68 7.78
CA PHE A 75 0.05 11.34 9.05
C PHE A 75 1.52 11.69 9.31
N THR A 76 2.47 10.99 8.68
CA THR A 76 3.89 11.36 8.77
C THR A 76 4.27 12.47 7.81
N SER A 77 3.56 12.62 6.68
CA SER A 77 3.80 13.70 5.72
C SER A 77 3.09 15.00 6.11
N LEU A 78 1.95 14.91 6.79
CA LEU A 78 1.15 16.05 7.24
C LEU A 78 0.77 15.86 8.72
N PRO A 79 1.32 16.70 9.63
CA PRO A 79 0.97 16.64 11.06
C PRO A 79 -0.49 16.95 11.36
N SER A 80 -1.16 17.71 10.48
CA SER A 80 -2.57 18.08 10.59
C SER A 80 -3.17 18.38 9.21
N PHE A 81 -4.46 18.16 9.07
CA PHE A 81 -5.23 18.61 7.90
C PHE A 81 -5.73 20.04 8.13
N ASP A 82 -5.91 20.79 7.03
CA ASP A 82 -6.37 22.19 7.09
C ASP A 82 -7.84 22.30 7.52
N VAL A 83 -8.59 21.21 7.45
CA VAL A 83 -10.02 21.14 7.79
C VAL A 83 -10.32 19.89 8.63
N PRO A 84 -11.31 19.94 9.54
CA PRO A 84 -11.58 18.85 10.47
C PRO A 84 -12.19 17.61 9.80
N VAL A 85 -13.07 17.78 8.80
CA VAL A 85 -13.71 16.68 8.05
C VAL A 85 -14.07 17.15 6.65
N VAL A 86 -13.69 16.38 5.62
CA VAL A 86 -14.21 16.53 4.25
C VAL A 86 -15.15 15.36 3.93
N LEU A 87 -16.36 15.68 3.47
CA LEU A 87 -17.31 14.73 2.93
C LEU A 87 -17.53 15.04 1.45
N PHE A 88 -17.44 14.01 0.62
CA PHE A 88 -17.70 14.09 -0.82
C PHE A 88 -18.40 12.81 -1.30
N PRO A 89 -19.24 12.89 -2.34
CA PRO A 89 -19.77 11.71 -3.00
C PRO A 89 -18.65 10.92 -3.66
N ARG A 90 -18.82 9.60 -3.78
CA ARG A 90 -17.81 8.75 -4.41
C ARG A 90 -17.55 9.20 -5.86
N ASP A 91 -16.28 9.51 -6.14
CA ASP A 91 -15.81 9.76 -7.50
C ASP A 91 -15.00 8.55 -8.00
N PRO A 92 -15.42 7.87 -9.09
CA PRO A 92 -14.73 6.69 -9.59
C PRO A 92 -13.29 6.94 -10.06
N GLY A 93 -12.99 8.14 -10.56
CA GLY A 93 -11.65 8.51 -11.01
C GLY A 93 -10.68 8.58 -9.84
N MET A 94 -11.07 9.32 -8.80
CA MET A 94 -10.32 9.43 -7.56
C MET A 94 -10.21 8.08 -6.85
N ALA A 95 -11.30 7.32 -6.76
CA ALA A 95 -11.30 5.97 -6.18
C ALA A 95 -10.26 5.09 -6.86
N ARG A 96 -10.22 5.07 -8.20
CA ARG A 96 -9.22 4.29 -8.94
C ARG A 96 -7.80 4.72 -8.59
N THR A 97 -7.51 6.01 -8.69
CA THR A 97 -6.15 6.54 -8.44
C THR A 97 -5.69 6.27 -7.00
N VAL A 98 -6.58 6.43 -6.02
CA VAL A 98 -6.27 6.16 -4.62
C VAL A 98 -6.05 4.66 -4.40
N MET A 99 -6.89 3.80 -4.98
CA MET A 99 -6.76 2.35 -4.84
C MET A 99 -5.52 1.79 -5.55
N GLU A 100 -5.09 2.37 -6.66
CA GLU A 100 -3.80 2.06 -7.30
C GLU A 100 -2.63 2.41 -6.36
N THR A 101 -2.69 3.56 -5.69
CA THR A 101 -1.69 3.98 -4.70
C THR A 101 -1.67 3.03 -3.50
N VAL A 102 -2.85 2.70 -2.94
CA VAL A 102 -2.99 1.75 -1.84
C VAL A 102 -2.43 0.38 -2.23
N SER A 103 -2.76 -0.12 -3.42
CA SER A 103 -2.28 -1.42 -3.91
C SER A 103 -0.76 -1.44 -4.09
N ALA A 104 -0.18 -0.38 -4.65
CA ALA A 104 1.26 -0.25 -4.81
C ALA A 104 1.98 -0.27 -3.44
N LEU A 105 1.47 0.49 -2.46
CA LEU A 105 1.98 0.43 -1.09
C LEU A 105 1.81 -0.95 -0.45
N GLY A 106 0.69 -1.63 -0.73
CA GLY A 106 0.44 -3.00 -0.28
C GLY A 106 1.49 -3.98 -0.78
N MET A 107 1.82 -3.91 -2.07
CA MET A 107 2.88 -4.73 -2.68
C MET A 107 4.26 -4.42 -2.10
N ILE A 108 4.59 -3.14 -1.88
CA ILE A 108 5.87 -2.74 -1.26
C ILE A 108 5.99 -3.35 0.14
N GLN A 109 4.95 -3.22 0.96
CA GLN A 109 4.95 -3.75 2.32
C GLN A 109 4.93 -5.28 2.36
N HIS A 110 4.22 -5.92 1.43
CA HIS A 110 4.31 -7.36 1.24
C HIS A 110 5.75 -7.79 0.91
N GLY A 111 6.42 -7.09 -0.02
CA GLY A 111 7.83 -7.32 -0.33
C GLY A 111 8.73 -7.19 0.91
N ARG A 112 8.52 -6.18 1.76
CA ARG A 112 9.27 -6.06 3.03
C ARG A 112 9.10 -7.28 3.93
N ARG A 113 7.88 -7.86 4.00
CA ARG A 113 7.62 -9.08 4.77
C ARG A 113 8.32 -10.30 4.17
N VAL A 114 8.35 -10.44 2.85
CA VAL A 114 9.12 -11.49 2.16
C VAL A 114 10.62 -11.37 2.50
N ALA A 115 11.18 -10.16 2.44
CA ALA A 115 12.58 -9.92 2.81
C ALA A 115 12.89 -10.23 4.27
N GLN A 116 11.96 -9.94 5.19
CA GLN A 116 12.09 -10.34 6.60
C GLN A 116 12.08 -11.86 6.75
N ARG A 117 11.22 -12.58 6.02
CA ARG A 117 11.20 -14.06 6.01
C ARG A 117 12.51 -14.65 5.49
N ALA A 118 13.09 -14.05 4.45
CA ALA A 118 14.40 -14.46 3.93
C ALA A 118 15.52 -14.21 4.95
N LEU A 119 15.51 -13.07 5.67
CA LEU A 119 16.45 -12.81 6.76
C LEU A 119 16.36 -13.83 7.90
N MET A 120 15.15 -14.35 8.17
CA MET A 120 14.92 -15.38 9.17
C MET A 120 15.33 -16.79 8.70
N GLY A 121 15.84 -16.93 7.49
CA GLY A 121 16.25 -18.23 6.92
C GLY A 121 15.10 -19.11 6.46
N THR A 122 13.89 -18.55 6.33
CA THR A 122 12.69 -19.28 5.87
C THR A 122 12.44 -19.15 4.35
N GLY A 123 13.37 -18.51 3.64
CA GLY A 123 13.34 -18.31 2.20
C GLY A 123 14.64 -17.64 1.73
N ALA A 124 14.74 -17.38 0.43
CA ALA A 124 15.86 -16.68 -0.19
C ALA A 124 15.33 -15.55 -1.10
N ILE A 125 16.15 -14.52 -1.30
CA ILE A 125 15.95 -13.52 -2.34
C ILE A 125 17.20 -13.54 -3.20
N GLU A 126 17.02 -13.74 -4.49
CA GLU A 126 18.09 -13.77 -5.48
C GLU A 126 17.95 -12.58 -6.42
N VAL A 127 19.03 -12.26 -7.11
CA VAL A 127 19.04 -11.25 -8.18
C VAL A 127 19.52 -11.95 -9.42
N ASP A 128 18.72 -11.88 -10.48
CA ASP A 128 19.10 -12.44 -11.77
C ASP A 128 20.13 -11.56 -12.51
N GLU A 129 20.60 -12.04 -13.66
CA GLU A 129 21.58 -11.35 -14.50
C GLU A 129 21.11 -9.97 -14.99
N GLN A 130 19.81 -9.69 -14.92
CA GLN A 130 19.19 -8.44 -15.36
C GLN A 130 18.97 -7.46 -14.20
N GLY A 131 19.36 -7.83 -12.98
CA GLY A 131 19.17 -7.01 -11.78
C GLY A 131 17.76 -7.10 -11.20
N VAL A 132 16.96 -8.09 -11.60
CA VAL A 132 15.59 -8.29 -11.11
C VAL A 132 15.62 -9.24 -9.91
N PHE A 133 14.92 -8.86 -8.86
CA PHE A 133 14.79 -9.68 -7.65
C PHE A 133 13.79 -10.83 -7.88
N ARG A 134 14.17 -12.04 -7.43
CA ARG A 134 13.35 -13.25 -7.51
C ARG A 134 13.30 -13.95 -6.15
#